data_AF-A0A847FNI1-F1
#
_entry.id   AF-A0A847FNI1-F1
#
_cell.length_a   1.000
_cell.length_b   1.000
_cell.length_c   1.000
_cell.angle_alpha   90.00
_cell.angle_beta   90.00
_cell.angle_gamma   90.00
#
_symmetry.space_group_name_H-M   'P 1'
#
loop_
_entity.id
_entity.type
_entity.pdbx_description
1 polymer ?
#
loop_
_entity_poly.entity_id
_entity_poly.type
_entity_poly.pdbx_seq_one_letter_code
_entity_poly.pdbx_strand_id
1 'polypeptide(L)'
;MERWLAIELGAAIIGTIFLAFVGWLMQGRKTGGALLVGMTAAMSSALCILGTALGRHLQENAGGSLGNVLAGERGGWVGLIAGMLLAAMLIVPRLAGFARARSVWPFVVSWLGLCVLCIAGYLLGDWPGLAMVPLTTIVILLWLLFRFSKWVLPLPEVIKQEVSFFERIRAFFRDPRSGVQSLYKTSIRAYHRVLALLRHPQRNGYPPRPEQVNAFRCLLTFLLGSNWPFYFVQDGKVEKRVDGNPFRQFFAGPGFVYCEPDQAAYVTDGVRLTRVCGPGLTFTGLYDQEVVPLDLRRQLRAFEVEALTR
;
A
#
# COMPACT_ATOMS: atom_id res chain seq x y z
N MET A 1 17.71 33.01 0.19
CA MET A 1 16.77 32.14 0.94
C MET A 1 15.45 31.93 0.18
N GLU A 2 14.91 32.95 -0.49
CA GLU A 2 13.65 32.88 -1.27
C GLU A 2 13.62 31.81 -2.37
N ARG A 3 14.73 31.60 -3.08
CA ARG A 3 14.82 30.56 -4.12
C ARG A 3 14.58 29.14 -3.59
N TRP A 4 15.01 28.85 -2.37
CA TRP A 4 14.86 27.52 -1.76
C TRP A 4 13.41 27.25 -1.35
N LEU A 5 12.75 28.26 -0.79
CA LEU A 5 11.35 28.17 -0.39
C LEU A 5 10.43 27.99 -1.61
N ALA A 6 10.75 28.63 -2.74
CA ALA A 6 10.05 28.44 -4.00
C ALA A 6 10.22 27.01 -4.56
N ILE A 7 11.40 26.42 -4.42
CA ILE A 7 11.66 25.03 -4.88
C ILE A 7 10.92 24.03 -3.99
N GLU A 8 10.92 24.21 -2.67
CA GLU A 8 10.18 23.35 -1.74
C GLU A 8 8.67 23.44 -1.95
N LEU A 9 8.15 24.65 -2.14
CA LEU A 9 6.74 24.88 -2.48
C LEU A 9 6.40 24.19 -3.80
N GLY A 10 7.25 24.33 -4.82
CA GLY A 10 7.07 23.68 -6.12
C GLY A 10 7.07 22.16 -6.02
N ALA A 11 7.99 21.57 -5.28
CA ALA A 11 8.07 20.12 -5.07
C ALA A 11 6.84 19.59 -4.31
N ALA A 12 6.37 20.32 -3.29
CA ALA A 12 5.16 19.96 -2.54
C ALA A 12 3.91 20.02 -3.43
N ILE A 13 3.77 21.08 -4.24
CA ILE A 13 2.64 21.21 -5.19
C ILE A 13 2.66 20.07 -6.21
N ILE A 14 3.81 19.80 -6.84
CA ILE A 14 3.95 18.72 -7.84
C ILE A 14 3.65 17.36 -7.20
N GLY A 15 4.19 17.10 -6.01
CA GLY A 15 3.94 15.85 -5.28
C GLY A 15 2.46 15.68 -4.91
N THR A 16 1.79 16.76 -4.53
CA THR A 16 0.35 16.73 -4.20
C THR A 16 -0.50 16.48 -5.44
N ILE A 17 -0.18 17.14 -6.57
CA ILE A 17 -0.85 16.91 -7.87
C ILE A 17 -0.64 15.46 -8.31
N PHE A 18 0.58 14.93 -8.19
CA PHE A 18 0.89 13.55 -8.53
C PHE A 18 0.11 12.55 -7.68
N LEU A 19 0.07 12.74 -6.36
CA LEU A 19 -0.69 11.87 -5.45
C LEU A 19 -2.20 11.95 -5.70
N ALA A 20 -2.73 13.14 -5.99
CA ALA A 20 -4.13 13.31 -6.37
C ALA A 20 -4.45 12.61 -7.70
N PHE A 21 -3.54 12.69 -8.69
CA PHE A 21 -3.68 12.01 -9.98
C PHE A 21 -3.62 10.49 -9.84
N VAL A 22 -2.69 9.97 -9.04
CA VAL A 22 -2.62 8.54 -8.71
C VAL A 22 -3.90 8.10 -8.00
N GLY A 23 -4.37 8.84 -7.00
CA GLY A 23 -5.64 8.56 -6.32
C GLY A 23 -6.83 8.56 -7.27
N TRP A 24 -6.84 9.43 -8.28
CA TRP A 24 -7.88 9.49 -9.32
C TRP A 24 -7.85 8.28 -10.26
N LEU A 25 -6.66 7.85 -10.67
CA LEU A 25 -6.49 6.62 -11.46
C LEU A 25 -6.96 5.38 -10.69
N MET A 26 -6.66 5.31 -9.39
CA MET A 26 -7.00 4.18 -8.53
C MET A 26 -8.50 4.01 -8.28
N GLN A 27 -9.28 5.10 -8.35
CA GLN A 27 -10.72 5.08 -8.05
C GLN A 27 -11.60 4.87 -9.28
N GLY A 28 -11.04 4.37 -10.39
CA GLY A 28 -11.80 4.15 -11.61
C GLY A 28 -12.44 5.44 -12.13
N ARG A 29 -11.71 6.57 -12.04
CA ARG A 29 -12.15 7.92 -12.45
C ARG A 29 -13.32 8.50 -11.64
N LYS A 30 -13.73 7.89 -10.52
CA LYS A 30 -14.69 8.52 -9.60
C LYS A 30 -14.00 9.68 -8.88
N THR A 31 -14.51 10.89 -9.07
CA THR A 31 -13.87 12.15 -8.64
C THR A 31 -13.82 12.33 -7.12
N GLY A 32 -14.69 11.67 -6.36
CA GLY A 32 -14.93 11.99 -4.94
C GLY A 32 -13.76 11.71 -4.00
N GLY A 33 -13.12 10.55 -4.08
CA GLY A 33 -12.09 10.19 -3.09
C GLY A 33 -10.70 10.71 -3.42
N ALA A 34 -10.36 10.84 -4.71
CA ALA A 34 -9.11 11.45 -5.15
C ALA A 34 -9.02 12.93 -4.78
N LEU A 35 -10.14 13.64 -4.91
CA LEU A 35 -10.25 15.04 -4.52
C LEU A 35 -10.11 15.21 -3.00
N LEU A 36 -10.62 14.25 -2.22
CA LEU A 36 -10.54 14.26 -0.76
C LEU A 36 -9.12 13.97 -0.26
N VAL A 37 -8.47 12.93 -0.80
CA VAL A 37 -7.05 12.62 -0.49
C VAL A 37 -6.15 13.78 -0.93
N GLY A 38 -6.34 14.30 -2.13
CA GLY A 38 -5.61 15.46 -2.64
C GLY A 38 -5.78 16.71 -1.78
N MET A 39 -7.02 17.03 -1.38
CA MET A 39 -7.28 18.16 -0.47
C MET A 39 -6.64 17.97 0.90
N THR A 40 -6.71 16.76 1.48
CA THR A 40 -6.08 16.52 2.79
C THR A 40 -4.57 16.64 2.75
N ALA A 41 -3.93 16.13 1.69
CA ALA A 41 -2.49 16.31 1.47
C ALA A 41 -2.13 17.78 1.28
N ALA A 42 -2.88 18.51 0.43
CA ALA A 42 -2.66 19.94 0.20
C ALA A 42 -2.81 20.78 1.47
N MET A 43 -3.88 20.53 2.25
CA MET A 43 -4.11 21.22 3.52
C MET A 43 -3.00 20.92 4.53
N SER A 44 -2.55 19.67 4.63
CA SER A 44 -1.46 19.28 5.51
C SER A 44 -0.15 19.99 5.15
N SER A 45 0.20 20.01 3.86
CA SER A 45 1.37 20.73 3.37
C SER A 45 1.28 22.23 3.61
N ALA A 46 0.11 22.84 3.35
CA ALA A 46 -0.13 24.26 3.59
C ALA A 46 0.04 24.63 5.07
N LEU A 47 -0.46 23.80 5.99
CA LEU A 47 -0.31 23.99 7.44
C LEU A 47 1.15 23.89 7.90
N CYS A 48 1.93 22.97 7.33
CA CYS A 48 3.36 22.88 7.64
C CYS A 48 4.13 24.12 7.15
N ILE A 49 3.81 24.62 5.95
CA ILE A 49 4.44 25.82 5.37
C ILE A 49 4.05 27.07 6.17
N LEU A 50 2.76 27.24 6.46
CA LEU A 50 2.25 28.34 7.29
C LEU A 50 2.84 28.31 8.69
N GLY A 51 2.91 27.13 9.32
CA GLY A 51 3.52 26.97 10.63
C GLY A 51 4.99 27.41 10.62
N THR A 52 5.75 27.00 9.61
CA THR A 52 7.16 27.38 9.45
C THR A 52 7.33 28.88 9.23
N ALA A 53 6.50 29.48 8.38
CA ALA A 53 6.51 30.92 8.10
C ALA A 53 6.13 31.74 9.33
N LEU A 54 5.08 31.32 10.06
CA LEU A 54 4.64 31.98 11.29
C LEU A 54 5.71 31.88 12.39
N GLY A 55 6.38 30.73 12.51
CA GLY A 55 7.49 30.56 13.45
C GLY A 55 8.64 31.53 13.19
N ARG A 56 8.96 31.80 11.91
CA ARG A 56 9.96 32.81 11.53
C ARG A 56 9.48 34.24 11.76
N HIS A 57 8.24 34.55 11.41
CA HIS A 57 7.67 35.88 11.64
C HIS A 57 7.59 36.22 13.13
N LEU A 58 7.24 35.25 13.98
CA LEU A 58 7.27 35.43 15.44
C LEU A 58 8.69 35.63 15.96
N GLN A 59 9.69 34.97 15.38
CA GLN A 59 11.09 35.16 15.74
C GLN A 59 11.58 36.60 15.44
N GLU A 60 11.18 37.18 14.31
CA GLU A 60 11.58 38.55 13.94
C GLU A 60 10.92 39.63 14.81
N ASN A 61 9.69 39.38 15.28
CA ASN A 61 8.89 40.38 16.02
C ASN A 61 8.89 40.18 17.54
N ALA A 62 9.35 39.03 18.05
CA ALA A 62 9.35 38.75 19.48
C ALA A 62 10.52 39.46 20.19
N GLY A 63 10.33 40.73 20.54
CA GLY A 63 11.10 41.37 21.60
C GLY A 63 10.61 40.90 22.97
N GLY A 64 11.45 40.20 23.75
CA GLY A 64 11.12 39.75 25.12
C GLY A 64 11.71 38.38 25.50
N SER A 65 11.40 37.87 26.70
CA SER A 65 11.96 36.59 27.19
C SER A 65 11.54 35.38 26.35
N LEU A 66 10.35 35.43 25.75
CA LEU A 66 9.85 34.42 24.81
C LEU A 66 10.62 34.49 23.48
N GLY A 67 11.01 35.70 23.10
CA GLY A 67 11.96 35.99 22.03
C GLY A 67 13.27 35.23 22.27
N ASN A 68 13.88 35.31 23.45
CA ASN A 68 15.14 34.60 23.72
C ASN A 68 15.06 33.06 23.67
N VAL A 69 13.90 32.47 23.89
CA VAL A 69 13.69 31.01 23.75
C VAL A 69 13.49 30.60 22.28
N LEU A 70 12.90 31.49 21.48
CA LEU A 70 12.67 31.31 20.04
C LEU A 70 13.78 31.91 19.15
N ALA A 71 14.62 32.77 19.71
CA ALA A 71 15.68 33.51 19.05
C ALA A 71 16.86 32.59 18.86
N GLY A 72 16.95 32.08 17.64
CA GLY A 72 18.01 31.23 17.15
C GLY A 72 17.52 30.55 15.88
N GLU A 73 18.36 29.73 15.25
CA GLU A 73 17.98 28.95 14.06
C GLU A 73 16.81 27.98 14.29
N ARG A 74 16.26 27.94 15.52
CA ARG A 74 15.20 27.04 15.98
C ARG A 74 13.77 27.55 15.78
N GLY A 75 13.54 28.84 15.49
CA GLY A 75 12.18 29.38 15.33
C GLY A 75 11.38 28.71 14.21
N GLY A 76 12.02 28.42 13.07
CA GLY A 76 11.41 27.66 11.97
C GLY A 76 11.02 26.23 12.36
N TRP A 77 11.80 25.58 13.23
CA TRP A 77 11.55 24.20 13.68
C TRP A 77 10.32 24.11 14.58
N VAL A 78 10.19 25.05 15.52
CA VAL A 78 9.01 25.12 16.39
C VAL A 78 7.74 25.33 15.55
N GLY A 79 7.82 26.20 14.54
CA GLY A 79 6.74 26.44 13.59
C GLY A 79 6.34 25.21 12.78
N LEU A 80 7.32 24.46 12.26
CA LEU A 80 7.09 23.22 11.52
C LEU A 80 6.41 22.14 12.39
N ILE A 81 6.93 21.91 13.60
CA ILE A 81 6.37 20.93 14.54
C ILE A 81 4.94 21.30 14.91
N ALA A 82 4.68 22.58 15.19
CA ALA A 82 3.34 23.07 15.46
C ALA A 82 2.39 22.86 14.27
N GLY A 83 2.85 23.15 13.04
CA GLY A 83 2.09 22.91 11.82
C GLY A 83 1.75 21.43 11.60
N MET A 84 2.70 20.53 11.87
CA MET A 84 2.48 19.08 11.81
C MET A 84 1.45 18.59 12.84
N LEU A 85 1.57 19.06 14.09
CA LEU A 85 0.62 18.70 15.16
C LEU A 85 -0.78 19.21 14.85
N LEU A 86 -0.90 20.44 14.35
CA LEU A 86 -2.17 21.04 13.95
C LEU A 86 -2.80 20.26 12.78
N ALA A 87 -2.02 19.92 11.76
CA ALA A 87 -2.47 19.11 10.64
C ALA A 87 -2.98 17.74 11.11
N ALA A 88 -2.24 17.06 12.00
CA ALA A 88 -2.66 15.79 12.58
C ALA A 88 -3.97 15.94 13.38
N MET A 89 -4.11 17.00 14.19
CA MET A 89 -5.30 17.22 14.99
C MET A 89 -6.55 17.52 14.14
N LEU A 90 -6.40 18.24 13.02
CA LEU A 90 -7.51 18.64 12.16
C LEU A 90 -7.93 17.57 11.14
N ILE A 91 -6.95 16.85 10.57
CA ILE A 91 -7.19 15.94 9.45
C ILE A 91 -7.63 14.55 9.93
N VAL A 92 -7.04 14.06 11.02
CA VAL A 92 -7.28 12.69 11.52
C VAL A 92 -8.74 12.42 11.89
N PRO A 93 -9.45 13.30 12.63
CA PRO A 93 -10.85 13.06 13.00
C PRO A 93 -11.76 13.03 11.77
N ARG A 94 -11.49 13.86 10.76
CA ARG A 94 -12.28 13.90 9.52
C ARG A 94 -12.07 12.67 8.66
N LEU A 95 -10.83 12.18 8.56
CA LEU A 95 -10.53 10.92 7.88
C LEU A 95 -11.15 9.71 8.60
N ALA A 96 -11.20 9.72 9.93
CA ALA A 96 -11.86 8.68 10.73
C ALA A 96 -13.36 8.61 10.49
N GLY A 97 -14.04 9.75 10.38
CA GLY A 97 -15.46 9.79 10.01
C GLY A 97 -15.72 9.23 8.61
N PHE A 98 -14.82 9.51 7.65
CA PHE A 98 -14.98 9.09 6.26
C PHE A 98 -14.71 7.60 6.02
N ALA A 99 -13.66 7.06 6.65
CA ALA A 99 -13.21 5.70 6.34
C ALA A 99 -14.11 4.59 6.94
N ARG A 100 -15.00 4.91 7.90
CA ARG A 100 -15.68 3.91 8.78
C ARG A 100 -14.72 2.82 9.29
N ALA A 101 -13.43 3.11 9.31
CA ALA A 101 -12.39 2.14 9.62
C ALA A 101 -12.20 2.15 11.14
N ARG A 102 -12.25 0.97 11.73
CA ARG A 102 -12.14 0.77 13.19
C ARG A 102 -10.81 1.29 13.77
N SER A 103 -9.80 1.57 12.92
CA SER A 103 -8.59 2.28 13.32
C SER A 103 -7.96 3.10 12.17
N VAL A 104 -7.89 4.43 12.33
CA VAL A 104 -7.15 5.33 11.43
C VAL A 104 -5.71 5.55 11.89
N TRP A 105 -5.40 5.21 13.13
CA TRP A 105 -4.08 5.28 13.75
C TRP A 105 -2.90 4.82 12.88
N PRO A 106 -2.93 3.67 12.18
CA PRO A 106 -1.79 3.25 11.35
C PRO A 106 -1.50 4.23 10.20
N PHE A 107 -2.53 4.88 9.65
CA PHE A 107 -2.35 5.89 8.63
C PHE A 107 -1.70 7.16 9.19
N VAL A 108 -2.13 7.60 10.38
CA VAL A 108 -1.54 8.76 11.08
C VAL A 108 -0.09 8.52 11.45
N VAL A 109 0.21 7.33 11.99
CA VAL A 109 1.58 6.94 12.35
C VAL A 109 2.45 6.85 11.11
N SER A 110 1.94 6.30 10.00
CA SER A 110 2.66 6.28 8.72
C SER A 110 2.93 7.70 8.21
N TRP A 111 1.93 8.60 8.27
CA TRP A 111 2.06 9.99 7.86
C TRP A 111 3.09 10.76 8.70
N LEU A 112 2.99 10.70 10.02
CA LEU A 112 3.94 11.34 10.93
C LEU A 112 5.36 10.78 10.78
N GLY A 113 5.48 9.46 10.60
CA GLY A 113 6.76 8.82 10.31
C GLY A 113 7.40 9.33 9.02
N LEU A 114 6.59 9.54 7.99
CA LEU A 114 6.98 10.15 6.72
C LEU A 114 7.52 11.57 6.90
N CYS A 115 6.81 12.41 7.67
CA CYS A 115 7.24 13.77 7.96
C CYS A 115 8.53 13.83 8.79
N VAL A 116 8.69 12.94 9.78
CA VAL A 116 9.94 12.82 10.56
C VAL A 116 11.10 12.38 9.65
N LEU A 117 10.84 11.49 8.70
CA LEU A 117 11.82 11.09 7.68
C LEU A 117 12.18 12.24 6.73
N CYS A 118 11.23 13.12 6.36
CA CYS A 118 11.52 14.35 5.62
C CYS A 118 12.48 15.25 6.38
N ILE A 119 12.17 15.49 7.65
CA ILE A 119 12.98 16.33 8.54
C ILE A 119 14.38 15.75 8.71
N ALA A 120 14.48 14.44 8.96
CA ALA A 120 15.76 13.77 9.11
C ALA A 120 16.57 13.77 7.81
N GLY A 121 15.92 13.57 6.66
CA GLY A 121 16.55 13.68 5.34
C GLY A 121 17.12 15.07 5.10
N TYR A 122 16.32 16.11 5.36
CA TYR A 122 16.75 17.50 5.25
C TYR A 122 17.96 17.81 6.14
N LEU A 123 17.96 17.31 7.38
CA LEU A 123 19.06 17.51 8.33
C LEU A 123 20.35 16.77 7.95
N LEU A 124 20.26 15.66 7.22
CA LEU A 124 21.40 14.79 6.89
C LEU A 124 22.03 15.08 5.52
N GLY A 125 21.41 15.89 4.67
CA GLY A 125 22.04 16.38 3.44
C GLY A 125 21.07 16.97 2.41
N ASP A 126 21.27 18.26 2.09
CA ASP A 126 20.65 19.08 1.04
C ASP A 126 19.52 18.41 0.21
N TRP A 127 19.75 18.25 -1.11
CA TRP A 127 18.84 17.61 -2.07
C TRP A 127 18.70 16.09 -1.94
N PRO A 128 19.77 15.31 -1.64
CA PRO A 128 19.68 13.85 -1.56
C PRO A 128 18.72 13.38 -0.47
N GLY A 129 18.66 14.09 0.66
CA GLY A 129 17.76 13.78 1.77
C GLY A 129 16.29 13.87 1.38
N LEU A 130 15.92 14.86 0.56
CA LEU A 130 14.55 15.04 0.08
C LEU A 130 14.12 13.91 -0.89
N ALA A 131 15.04 13.44 -1.74
CA ALA A 131 14.79 12.34 -2.68
C ALA A 131 14.65 10.97 -1.97
N MET A 132 15.26 10.81 -0.80
CA MET A 132 15.16 9.57 -0.01
C MET A 132 13.78 9.40 0.65
N VAL A 133 13.02 10.47 0.86
CA VAL A 133 11.67 10.42 1.44
C VAL A 133 10.67 9.66 0.58
N PRO A 134 10.41 10.02 -0.69
CA PRO A 134 9.46 9.29 -1.53
C PRO A 134 9.93 7.86 -1.74
N LEU A 135 11.24 7.61 -1.86
CA LEU A 135 11.79 6.27 -1.97
C LEU A 135 11.47 5.44 -0.71
N THR A 136 11.73 5.99 0.48
CA THR A 136 11.42 5.31 1.75
C THR A 136 9.92 5.05 1.89
N THR A 137 9.09 6.00 1.45
CA THR A 137 7.63 5.87 1.45
C THR A 137 7.15 4.76 0.54
N ILE A 138 7.65 4.71 -0.70
CA ILE A 138 7.36 3.64 -1.66
C ILE A 138 7.79 2.31 -1.08
N VAL A 139 8.96 2.22 -0.45
CA VAL A 139 9.45 0.99 0.19
C VAL A 139 8.54 0.55 1.33
N ILE A 140 8.13 1.48 2.21
CA ILE A 140 7.20 1.18 3.32
C ILE A 140 5.86 0.71 2.76
N LEU A 141 5.32 1.40 1.75
CA LEU A 141 4.06 1.03 1.09
C LEU A 141 4.13 -0.38 0.49
N LEU A 142 5.17 -0.67 -0.30
CA LEU A 142 5.36 -1.99 -0.91
C LEU A 142 5.56 -3.08 0.14
N TRP A 143 6.27 -2.78 1.23
CA TRP A 143 6.46 -3.71 2.34
C TRP A 143 5.15 -4.00 3.08
N LEU A 144 4.36 -2.97 3.39
CA LEU A 144 3.04 -3.12 4.01
C LEU A 144 2.11 -3.91 3.10
N LEU A 145 2.07 -3.58 1.80
CA LEU A 145 1.26 -4.29 0.83
C LEU A 145 1.65 -5.78 0.73
N PHE A 146 2.94 -6.10 0.73
CA PHE A 146 3.44 -7.47 0.75
C PHE A 146 3.12 -8.23 2.04
N ARG A 147 3.07 -7.53 3.18
CA ARG A 147 2.74 -8.14 4.47
C ARG A 147 1.23 -8.35 4.62
N PHE A 148 0.42 -7.38 4.21
CA PHE A 148 -1.04 -7.43 4.29
C PHE A 148 -1.68 -8.26 3.18
N SER A 149 -0.97 -8.57 2.09
CA SER A 149 -1.51 -9.41 1.02
C SER A 149 -2.03 -10.77 1.50
N LYS A 150 -1.41 -11.32 2.55
CA LYS A 150 -1.84 -12.56 3.22
C LYS A 150 -3.17 -12.44 3.96
N TRP A 151 -3.49 -11.25 4.45
CA TRP A 151 -4.68 -10.99 5.26
C TRP A 151 -5.86 -10.56 4.38
N VAL A 152 -5.57 -9.88 3.28
CA VAL A 152 -6.59 -9.36 2.37
C VAL A 152 -7.15 -10.45 1.46
N LEU A 153 -6.30 -11.35 0.98
CA LEU A 153 -6.73 -12.46 0.14
C LEU A 153 -6.79 -13.74 0.99
N PRO A 154 -7.92 -14.49 0.96
CA PRO A 154 -8.06 -15.75 1.68
C PRO A 154 -7.19 -16.82 1.00
N LEU A 155 -5.89 -16.74 1.24
CA LEU A 155 -4.94 -17.74 0.79
C LEU A 155 -5.19 -19.02 1.60
N PRO A 156 -5.13 -20.20 0.97
CA PRO A 156 -5.26 -21.46 1.68
C PRO A 156 -4.22 -21.52 2.81
N GLU A 157 -4.71 -21.48 4.05
CA GLU A 157 -3.84 -21.48 5.22
C GLU A 157 -3.27 -22.89 5.42
N VAL A 158 -1.97 -23.05 5.17
CA VAL A 158 -1.23 -24.11 5.84
C VAL A 158 -1.10 -23.70 7.29
N ILE A 159 -1.90 -24.31 8.17
CA ILE A 159 -1.90 -24.10 9.63
C ILE A 159 -0.45 -24.14 10.11
N LYS A 160 0.13 -22.96 10.34
CA LYS A 160 1.42 -22.80 11.01
C LYS A 160 1.17 -21.86 12.16
N GLN A 161 1.42 -22.38 13.35
CA GLN A 161 1.34 -21.70 14.64
C GLN A 161 1.94 -20.30 14.54
N GLU A 162 1.07 -19.30 14.44
CA GLU A 162 1.45 -17.93 14.20
C GLU A 162 1.82 -17.28 15.53
N VAL A 163 3.09 -16.88 15.69
CA VAL A 163 3.53 -16.13 16.86
C VAL A 163 2.87 -14.75 16.82
N SER A 164 2.09 -14.44 17.85
CA SER A 164 1.29 -13.23 17.99
C SER A 164 2.08 -11.97 17.64
N PHE A 165 1.60 -11.23 16.63
CA PHE A 165 2.13 -9.93 16.21
C PHE A 165 2.25 -8.93 17.37
N PHE A 166 1.34 -9.02 18.34
CA PHE A 166 1.36 -8.21 19.55
C PHE A 166 2.58 -8.46 20.44
N GLU A 167 3.10 -9.69 20.49
CA GLU A 167 4.31 -9.98 21.25
C GLU A 167 5.56 -9.36 20.62
N ARG A 168 5.62 -9.30 19.28
CA ARG A 168 6.71 -8.61 18.57
C ARG A 168 6.66 -7.10 18.78
N ILE A 169 5.48 -6.50 18.77
CA ILE A 169 5.32 -5.07 19.08
C ILE A 169 5.71 -4.78 20.53
N ARG A 170 5.25 -5.60 21.48
CA ARG A 170 5.58 -5.43 22.90
C ARG A 170 7.08 -5.55 23.17
N ALA A 171 7.76 -6.48 22.49
CA ALA A 171 9.22 -6.61 22.57
C ALA A 171 9.96 -5.38 22.02
N PHE A 172 9.43 -4.74 20.96
CA PHE A 172 10.00 -3.53 20.38
C PHE A 172 9.93 -2.31 21.31
N PHE A 173 8.81 -2.12 22.02
CA PHE A 173 8.65 -1.01 22.96
C PHE A 173 9.52 -1.13 24.22
N ARG A 174 10.02 -2.33 24.54
CA ARG A 174 10.83 -2.58 25.74
C ARG A 174 12.26 -2.04 25.63
N ASP A 175 12.79 -1.96 24.42
CA ASP A 175 14.11 -1.39 24.16
C ASP A 175 14.16 -0.71 22.78
N PRO A 176 13.76 0.57 22.70
CA PRO A 176 13.59 1.27 21.43
C PRO A 176 14.90 1.53 20.71
N ARG A 177 16.05 1.62 21.41
CA ARG A 177 17.36 1.86 20.77
C ARG A 177 17.85 0.64 19.99
N SER A 178 17.79 -0.55 20.61
CA SER A 178 18.11 -1.80 19.92
C SER A 178 17.03 -2.14 18.89
N GLY A 179 15.78 -1.78 19.16
CA GLY A 179 14.65 -1.87 18.23
C GLY A 179 14.87 -1.07 16.96
N VAL A 180 15.28 0.19 17.03
CA VAL A 180 15.49 1.05 15.84
C VAL A 180 16.67 0.55 15.00
N GLN A 181 17.80 0.17 15.61
CA GLN A 181 18.91 -0.43 14.85
C GLN A 181 18.53 -1.78 14.25
N SER A 182 17.75 -2.60 14.97
CA SER A 182 17.21 -3.86 14.48
C SER A 182 16.25 -3.64 13.32
N LEU A 183 15.33 -2.68 13.43
CA LEU A 183 14.40 -2.31 12.36
C LEU A 183 15.12 -1.74 11.17
N TYR A 184 16.13 -0.89 11.34
CA TYR A 184 16.95 -0.37 10.24
C TYR A 184 17.72 -1.48 9.53
N LYS A 185 18.39 -2.37 10.27
CA LYS A 185 19.05 -3.55 9.68
C LYS A 185 18.06 -4.53 9.06
N THR A 186 16.84 -4.62 9.58
CA THR A 186 15.78 -5.51 9.07
C THR A 186 15.09 -4.89 7.87
N SER A 187 14.93 -3.58 7.82
CA SER A 187 14.36 -2.83 6.70
C SER A 187 15.33 -2.79 5.53
N ILE A 188 16.64 -2.57 5.77
CA ILE A 188 17.66 -2.72 4.72
C ILE A 188 17.71 -4.16 4.23
N ARG A 189 17.68 -5.16 5.11
CA ARG A 189 17.60 -6.57 4.67
C ARG A 189 16.30 -6.87 3.94
N ALA A 190 15.17 -6.32 4.36
CA ALA A 190 13.90 -6.47 3.68
C ALA A 190 13.91 -5.78 2.32
N TYR A 191 14.50 -4.60 2.22
CA TYR A 191 14.69 -3.84 0.98
C TYR A 191 15.55 -4.63 0.01
N HIS A 192 16.73 -5.08 0.44
CA HIS A 192 17.59 -5.95 -0.36
C HIS A 192 16.90 -7.27 -0.69
N ARG A 193 16.07 -7.84 0.19
CA ARG A 193 15.29 -9.05 -0.10
C ARG A 193 14.19 -8.78 -1.11
N VAL A 194 13.49 -7.65 -1.04
CA VAL A 194 12.44 -7.26 -1.99
C VAL A 194 13.08 -6.96 -3.34
N LEU A 195 14.17 -6.19 -3.39
CA LEU A 195 14.94 -5.94 -4.60
C LEU A 195 15.54 -7.23 -5.18
N ALA A 196 16.05 -8.13 -4.34
CA ALA A 196 16.52 -9.43 -4.77
C ALA A 196 15.37 -10.34 -5.21
N LEU A 197 14.18 -10.25 -4.60
CA LEU A 197 12.96 -10.93 -5.05
C LEU A 197 12.56 -10.44 -6.45
N LEU A 198 12.62 -9.12 -6.64
CA LEU A 198 12.27 -8.45 -7.90
C LEU A 198 13.30 -8.75 -8.99
N ARG A 199 14.59 -8.87 -8.65
CA ARG A 199 15.67 -9.21 -9.63
C ARG A 199 15.80 -10.71 -9.90
N HIS A 200 15.80 -11.54 -8.87
CA HIS A 200 16.12 -12.97 -8.96
C HIS A 200 15.39 -13.78 -7.87
N PRO A 201 14.14 -14.22 -8.13
CA PRO A 201 13.30 -14.89 -7.14
C PRO A 201 13.83 -16.24 -6.62
N GLN A 202 14.80 -16.87 -7.29
CA GLN A 202 15.26 -18.24 -6.96
C GLN A 202 16.48 -18.33 -6.01
N ARG A 203 17.24 -17.26 -5.75
CA ARG A 203 18.62 -17.42 -5.22
C ARG A 203 18.78 -17.45 -3.69
N ASN A 204 17.77 -17.08 -2.90
CA ASN A 204 17.94 -16.81 -1.45
C ASN A 204 17.06 -17.69 -0.53
N GLY A 205 17.32 -19.00 -0.46
CA GLY A 205 17.13 -19.92 0.70
C GLY A 205 15.79 -20.04 1.46
N TYR A 206 14.84 -19.15 1.25
CA TYR A 206 13.45 -19.18 1.73
C TYR A 206 12.61 -18.66 0.56
N PRO A 207 12.20 -19.52 -0.38
CA PRO A 207 11.34 -19.08 -1.47
C PRO A 207 10.07 -18.51 -0.82
N PRO A 208 9.74 -17.21 -1.02
CA PRO A 208 8.39 -16.74 -0.68
C PRO A 208 7.42 -17.70 -1.36
N ARG A 209 6.38 -18.15 -0.64
CA ARG A 209 5.38 -19.03 -1.26
C ARG A 209 4.90 -18.35 -2.54
N PRO A 210 4.89 -19.05 -3.69
CA PRO A 210 4.54 -18.45 -4.98
C PRO A 210 3.17 -17.74 -4.90
N GLU A 211 2.24 -18.29 -4.11
CA GLU A 211 0.95 -17.69 -3.77
C GLU A 211 1.04 -16.31 -3.10
N GLN A 212 1.96 -16.10 -2.15
CA GLN A 212 2.12 -14.79 -1.51
C GLN A 212 2.65 -13.75 -2.50
N VAL A 213 3.58 -14.16 -3.38
CA VAL A 213 4.09 -13.28 -4.43
C VAL A 213 2.97 -12.92 -5.40
N ASN A 214 2.14 -13.89 -5.79
CA ASN A 214 0.99 -13.65 -6.65
C ASN A 214 -0.06 -12.78 -5.97
N ALA A 215 -0.34 -12.98 -4.68
CA ALA A 215 -1.22 -12.12 -3.89
C ALA A 215 -0.73 -10.68 -3.84
N PHE A 216 0.56 -10.47 -3.56
CA PHE A 216 1.18 -9.16 -3.57
C PHE A 216 1.11 -8.51 -4.95
N ARG A 217 1.47 -9.25 -6.01
CA ARG A 217 1.39 -8.75 -7.40
C ARG A 217 -0.04 -8.40 -7.78
N CYS A 218 -1.00 -9.25 -7.45
CA CYS A 218 -2.42 -9.03 -7.70
C CYS A 218 -2.87 -7.70 -7.07
N LEU A 219 -2.61 -7.52 -5.77
CA LEU A 219 -2.95 -6.28 -5.06
C LEU A 219 -2.19 -5.07 -5.61
N LEU A 220 -0.89 -5.20 -5.88
CA LEU A 220 -0.10 -4.11 -6.46
C LEU A 220 -0.67 -3.68 -7.80
N THR A 221 -1.04 -4.61 -8.67
CA THR A 221 -1.59 -4.28 -9.99
C THR A 221 -3.03 -3.85 -9.95
N PHE A 222 -3.80 -4.27 -8.94
CA PHE A 222 -5.11 -3.70 -8.64
C PHE A 222 -4.98 -2.23 -8.25
N LEU A 223 -4.01 -1.92 -7.38
CA LEU A 223 -3.68 -0.53 -7.04
C LEU A 223 -3.17 0.26 -8.26
N LEU A 224 -2.45 -0.36 -9.19
CA LEU A 224 -1.98 0.32 -10.41
C LEU A 224 -3.04 0.38 -11.52
N GLY A 225 -4.20 -0.27 -11.38
CA GLY A 225 -5.20 -0.40 -12.44
C GLY A 225 -4.73 -1.22 -13.66
N SER A 226 -3.74 -2.08 -13.46
CA SER A 226 -3.20 -3.00 -14.47
C SER A 226 -3.51 -4.47 -14.15
N ASN A 227 -4.43 -4.73 -13.21
CA ASN A 227 -4.81 -6.07 -12.84
C ASN A 227 -5.55 -6.80 -13.98
N TRP A 228 -5.46 -8.12 -13.92
CA TRP A 228 -6.33 -9.04 -14.62
C TRP A 228 -7.68 -9.14 -13.91
N PRO A 229 -8.72 -9.62 -14.60
CA PRO A 229 -10.06 -9.68 -14.03
C PRO A 229 -10.14 -10.58 -12.79
N PHE A 230 -11.04 -10.21 -11.86
CA PHE A 230 -11.34 -11.02 -10.68
C PHE A 230 -12.69 -11.69 -10.86
N TYR A 231 -12.69 -13.02 -10.83
CA TYR A 231 -13.87 -13.85 -11.03
C TYR A 231 -14.28 -14.51 -9.72
N PHE A 232 -15.58 -14.52 -9.47
CA PHE A 232 -16.22 -15.23 -8.38
C PHE A 232 -17.18 -16.25 -8.96
N VAL A 233 -17.03 -17.50 -8.56
CA VAL A 233 -17.85 -18.61 -9.02
C VAL A 233 -18.75 -18.99 -7.86
N GLN A 234 -20.01 -18.56 -7.97
CA GLN A 234 -21.04 -18.70 -6.96
C GLN A 234 -22.33 -19.19 -7.61
N ASP A 235 -23.03 -20.13 -6.97
CA ASP A 235 -24.25 -20.76 -7.50
C ASP A 235 -24.16 -21.22 -8.98
N GLY A 236 -23.02 -21.74 -9.40
CA GLY A 236 -22.78 -22.20 -10.77
C GLY A 236 -22.71 -21.08 -11.81
N LYS A 237 -22.59 -19.83 -11.38
CA LYS A 237 -22.46 -18.65 -12.23
C LYS A 237 -21.13 -17.96 -11.99
N VAL A 238 -20.58 -17.40 -13.06
CA VAL A 238 -19.33 -16.62 -13.02
C VAL A 238 -19.69 -15.15 -12.92
N GLU A 239 -19.39 -14.55 -11.78
CA GLU A 239 -19.51 -13.12 -11.53
C GLU A 239 -18.13 -12.45 -11.67
N LYS A 240 -18.01 -11.50 -12.60
CA LYS A 240 -16.81 -10.69 -12.75
C LYS A 240 -16.92 -9.46 -11.85
N ARG A 241 -16.15 -9.42 -10.75
CA ARG A 241 -16.23 -8.31 -9.77
C ARG A 241 -15.31 -7.14 -10.06
N VAL A 242 -14.18 -7.43 -10.67
CA VAL A 242 -13.21 -6.41 -11.06
C VAL A 242 -12.87 -6.63 -12.52
N ASP A 243 -13.10 -5.59 -13.33
CA ASP A 243 -12.64 -5.57 -14.70
C ASP A 243 -11.12 -5.49 -14.73
N GLY A 244 -10.52 -6.24 -15.66
CA GLY A 244 -9.10 -6.19 -15.95
C GLY A 244 -8.88 -6.03 -17.43
N ASN A 245 -7.71 -5.48 -17.79
CA ASN A 245 -7.30 -5.39 -19.19
C ASN A 245 -6.17 -6.39 -19.46
N PRO A 246 -6.48 -7.57 -20.03
CA PRO A 246 -5.47 -8.60 -20.30
C PRO A 246 -4.41 -8.17 -21.34
N PHE A 247 -4.67 -7.08 -22.08
CA PHE A 247 -3.76 -6.57 -23.12
C PHE A 247 -2.70 -5.58 -22.60
N ARG A 248 -2.78 -5.13 -21.34
CA ARG A 248 -1.76 -4.22 -20.75
C ARG A 248 -0.57 -4.98 -20.17
N GLN A 249 0.16 -5.69 -21.03
CA GLN A 249 1.15 -6.71 -20.65
C GLN A 249 2.33 -6.22 -19.80
N PHE A 250 2.80 -4.98 -19.96
CA PHE A 250 4.09 -4.55 -19.39
C PHE A 250 4.13 -4.45 -17.85
N PHE A 251 2.99 -4.42 -17.16
CA PHE A 251 2.91 -4.46 -15.70
C PHE A 251 1.63 -5.14 -15.21
N ALA A 252 1.09 -6.08 -15.99
CA ALA A 252 -0.12 -6.77 -15.57
C ALA A 252 0.20 -7.85 -14.53
N GLY A 253 -0.55 -7.82 -13.44
CA GLY A 253 -0.42 -8.78 -12.35
C GLY A 253 -1.51 -9.83 -12.46
N PRO A 254 -1.33 -10.98 -11.80
CA PRO A 254 -2.30 -12.06 -11.89
C PRO A 254 -3.67 -11.59 -11.39
N GLY A 255 -4.71 -12.11 -12.02
CA GLY A 255 -6.07 -12.03 -11.53
C GLY A 255 -6.28 -13.17 -10.55
N PHE A 256 -7.52 -13.38 -10.14
CA PHE A 256 -7.86 -14.57 -9.39
C PHE A 256 -9.28 -15.02 -9.71
N VAL A 257 -9.50 -16.32 -9.50
CA VAL A 257 -10.79 -16.98 -9.50
C VAL A 257 -11.02 -17.46 -8.08
N TYR A 258 -12.11 -17.03 -7.47
CA TYR A 258 -12.58 -17.55 -6.20
C TYR A 258 -13.77 -18.49 -6.45
N CYS A 259 -13.62 -19.76 -6.09
CA CYS A 259 -14.67 -20.76 -6.19
C CYS A 259 -15.23 -21.10 -4.80
N GLU A 260 -16.55 -21.24 -4.68
CA GLU A 260 -17.19 -21.77 -3.48
C GLU A 260 -16.77 -23.23 -3.19
N PRO A 261 -16.90 -23.72 -1.94
CA PRO A 261 -16.48 -25.07 -1.54
C PRO A 261 -17.02 -26.22 -2.40
N ASP A 262 -18.21 -26.04 -2.98
CA ASP A 262 -18.97 -26.98 -3.78
C ASP A 262 -18.81 -26.76 -5.29
N GLN A 263 -17.92 -25.86 -5.70
CA GLN A 263 -17.71 -25.48 -7.10
C GLN A 263 -16.22 -25.54 -7.47
N ALA A 264 -15.98 -25.83 -8.73
CA ALA A 264 -14.70 -25.61 -9.39
C ALA A 264 -14.92 -24.72 -10.61
N ALA A 265 -13.85 -24.34 -11.27
CA ALA A 265 -13.91 -23.76 -12.59
C ALA A 265 -12.74 -24.25 -13.42
N TYR A 266 -12.86 -24.22 -14.74
CA TYR A 266 -11.70 -24.31 -15.59
C TYR A 266 -11.48 -23.00 -16.32
N VAL A 267 -10.22 -22.73 -16.67
CA VAL A 267 -9.80 -21.52 -17.35
C VAL A 267 -9.26 -21.89 -18.72
N THR A 268 -9.56 -21.06 -19.72
CA THR A 268 -9.10 -21.25 -21.10
C THR A 268 -8.32 -20.04 -21.60
N ASP A 269 -7.44 -20.27 -22.56
CA ASP A 269 -6.80 -19.21 -23.37
C ASP A 269 -7.61 -18.87 -24.64
N GLY A 270 -8.84 -19.39 -24.73
CA GLY A 270 -9.70 -19.34 -25.91
C GLY A 270 -9.54 -20.52 -26.87
N VAL A 271 -8.46 -21.30 -26.79
CA VAL A 271 -8.19 -22.44 -27.67
C VAL A 271 -8.04 -23.75 -26.90
N ARG A 272 -7.43 -23.69 -25.72
CA ARG A 272 -7.09 -24.84 -24.87
C ARG A 272 -7.47 -24.56 -23.42
N LEU A 273 -7.81 -25.63 -22.71
CA LEU A 273 -7.92 -25.60 -21.26
C LEU A 273 -6.52 -25.39 -20.67
N THR A 274 -6.31 -24.28 -19.98
CA THR A 274 -5.01 -23.93 -19.38
C THR A 274 -4.87 -24.52 -17.99
N ARG A 275 -5.95 -24.49 -17.20
CA ARG A 275 -5.96 -25.00 -15.82
C ARG A 275 -7.37 -25.28 -15.31
N VAL A 276 -7.42 -26.08 -14.24
CA VAL A 276 -8.61 -26.26 -13.39
C VAL A 276 -8.37 -25.55 -12.06
N CYS A 277 -9.29 -24.69 -11.68
CA CYS A 277 -9.37 -23.98 -10.41
C CYS A 277 -10.29 -24.75 -9.46
N GLY A 278 -9.71 -25.34 -8.42
CA GLY A 278 -10.48 -25.98 -7.36
C GLY A 278 -11.18 -24.97 -6.44
N PRO A 279 -11.88 -25.46 -5.41
CA PRO A 279 -12.49 -24.62 -4.39
C PRO A 279 -11.48 -23.69 -3.71
N GLY A 280 -11.91 -22.47 -3.38
CA GLY A 280 -11.06 -21.42 -2.80
C GLY A 280 -10.46 -20.48 -3.85
N LEU A 281 -9.33 -19.85 -3.50
CA LEU A 281 -8.71 -18.81 -4.33
C LEU A 281 -7.58 -19.38 -5.19
N THR A 282 -7.74 -19.26 -6.52
CA THR A 282 -6.71 -19.63 -7.50
C THR A 282 -6.32 -18.42 -8.34
N PHE A 283 -5.02 -18.14 -8.48
CA PHE A 283 -4.54 -17.04 -9.32
C PHE A 283 -4.60 -17.40 -10.81
N THR A 284 -4.97 -16.43 -11.65
CA THR A 284 -4.93 -16.61 -13.12
C THR A 284 -3.51 -16.47 -13.65
N GLY A 285 -3.20 -17.23 -14.70
CA GLY A 285 -1.96 -17.16 -15.46
C GLY A 285 -1.99 -16.08 -16.55
N LEU A 286 -0.92 -16.03 -17.33
CA LEU A 286 -0.85 -15.21 -18.54
C LEU A 286 -1.72 -15.86 -19.63
N TYR A 287 -2.51 -15.04 -20.31
CA TYR A 287 -3.48 -15.39 -21.37
C TYR A 287 -4.75 -16.14 -20.95
N ASP A 288 -5.01 -16.29 -19.66
CA ASP A 288 -6.29 -16.78 -19.14
C ASP A 288 -7.45 -15.79 -19.43
N GLN A 289 -8.37 -16.15 -20.32
CA GLN A 289 -9.44 -15.25 -20.77
C GLN A 289 -10.80 -15.59 -20.14
N GLU A 290 -11.20 -16.85 -20.25
CA GLU A 290 -12.54 -17.30 -19.90
C GLU A 290 -12.50 -18.25 -18.71
N VAL A 291 -13.42 -18.04 -17.77
CA VAL A 291 -13.64 -18.90 -16.61
C VAL A 291 -14.98 -19.58 -16.79
N VAL A 292 -15.01 -20.90 -16.76
CA VAL A 292 -16.24 -21.69 -16.90
C VAL A 292 -16.47 -22.45 -15.60
N PRO A 293 -17.66 -22.33 -14.98
CA PRO A 293 -17.94 -22.96 -13.71
C PRO A 293 -18.21 -24.45 -13.90
N LEU A 294 -17.77 -25.24 -12.91
CA LEU A 294 -18.01 -26.66 -12.79
C LEU A 294 -18.71 -26.90 -11.46
N ASP A 295 -19.93 -27.45 -11.51
CA ASP A 295 -20.64 -27.86 -10.31
C ASP A 295 -20.07 -29.20 -9.82
N LEU A 296 -19.51 -29.21 -8.61
CA LEU A 296 -18.98 -30.42 -7.97
C LEU A 296 -20.03 -31.15 -7.14
N ARG A 297 -21.23 -30.58 -6.97
CA ARG A 297 -22.33 -31.26 -6.26
C ARG A 297 -22.67 -32.55 -6.97
N ARG A 298 -23.01 -33.57 -6.18
CA ARG A 298 -23.42 -34.87 -6.71
C ARG A 298 -24.71 -34.69 -7.51
N GLN A 299 -24.60 -34.76 -8.83
CA GLN A 299 -25.77 -34.80 -9.70
C GLN A 299 -26.41 -36.19 -9.56
N LEU A 300 -27.55 -36.26 -8.88
CA LEU A 300 -28.39 -37.45 -8.89
C LEU A 300 -28.97 -37.59 -10.29
N ARG A 301 -28.45 -38.54 -11.07
CA ARG A 301 -29.00 -38.90 -12.37
C ARG A 301 -29.81 -40.18 -12.22
N ALA A 302 -30.94 -40.25 -12.91
CA ALA A 302 -31.81 -41.43 -12.92
C ALA A 302 -31.27 -42.58 -13.80
N PHE A 303 -30.19 -42.34 -14.54
CA PHE A 303 -29.59 -43.29 -15.46
C PHE A 303 -28.06 -43.24 -15.37
N GLU A 304 -27.41 -44.38 -15.60
CA GLU A 304 -25.96 -44.49 -15.63
C GLU A 304 -25.39 -43.75 -16.84
N VAL A 305 -24.29 -43.03 -16.62
CA VAL A 305 -23.56 -42.33 -17.67
C VAL A 305 -22.19 -42.97 -17.76
N GLU A 306 -21.86 -43.51 -18.93
CA GLU A 306 -20.56 -44.08 -19.19
C GLU A 306 -19.54 -42.93 -19.29
N ALA A 307 -18.74 -42.74 -18.23
CA ALA A 307 -17.72 -41.71 -18.21
C ALA A 307 -16.53 -42.16 -19.07
N LEU A 308 -16.43 -41.65 -20.29
CA LEU A 308 -15.26 -41.82 -21.14
C LEU A 308 -14.11 -40.95 -20.61
N THR A 309 -13.26 -41.50 -19.75
CA THR A 309 -11.92 -40.96 -19.51
C THR A 309 -11.01 -41.39 -20.65
N ARG A 310 -10.57 -40.42 -21.46
CA ARG A 310 -9.54 -40.59 -22.49
C ARG A 310 -8.15 -40.35 -21.92
#